data_AF-A0A922JJM7-F1
#
_entry.id   AF-A0A922JJM7-F1
#
_cell.length_a   1.000
_cell.length_b   1.000
_cell.length_c   1.000
_cell.angle_alpha   90.00
_cell.angle_beta   90.00
_cell.angle_gamma   90.00
#
_symmetry.space_group_name_H-M   'P 1'
#
loop_
_entity.id
_entity.type
_entity.pdbx_description
1 polymer ?
#
loop_
_entity_poly.entity_id
_entity_poly.type
_entity_poly.pdbx_seq_one_letter_code
_entity_poly.pdbx_strand_id
1 'polypeptide(L)'
;MDLAHEEPTVDGEAEEMDRELLGDTHLREPPLYSSHFQGMVRQKAYIFDGHGNFYNKEWDLAEGRDNEFCWYHVELPKVNEKLSQSAQYLIGVLCPPLKLQDILSLVSNGPFCGHVDGALVFRVNSPGPPSSDFTFRIAARVTENSVITVSLGRVPRLGFSEIGQSLLSEIPRVDNPYLGGEQKEGGGIVIKEHVLEFLLTMNHSEEADNPVPKSVSNLVVHILDTHVDHLQDIVTKLEMDLDSVELQMDKGDSTWGASISTSEREVFFKRLVC
;
A
#
# COMPACT_ATOMS: atom_id res chain seq x y z
N MET A 1 -26.67 -41.28 -46.81
CA MET A 1 -26.63 -42.75 -46.66
C MET A 1 -25.85 -43.02 -45.38
N ASP A 2 -26.41 -42.81 -44.19
CA ASP A 2 -27.68 -43.32 -43.61
C ASP A 2 -27.56 -44.84 -43.35
N LEU A 3 -27.65 -45.39 -42.14
CA LEU A 3 -28.71 -45.31 -41.09
C LEU A 3 -30.05 -45.92 -41.59
N ALA A 4 -30.81 -46.79 -40.90
CA ALA A 4 -30.70 -47.56 -39.63
C ALA A 4 -31.77 -48.71 -39.67
N HIS A 5 -32.12 -49.58 -38.70
CA HIS A 5 -31.83 -49.77 -37.26
C HIS A 5 -31.06 -51.12 -37.05
N GLU A 6 -31.22 -52.07 -36.11
CA GLU A 6 -32.11 -52.44 -34.96
C GLU A 6 -31.19 -53.06 -33.85
N GLU A 7 -31.43 -53.14 -32.53
CA GLU A 7 -32.60 -53.26 -31.60
C GLU A 7 -33.12 -54.69 -31.29
N PRO A 8 -33.70 -54.95 -30.09
CA PRO A 8 -33.38 -54.42 -28.74
C PRO A 8 -33.50 -55.45 -27.57
N THR A 9 -33.08 -55.07 -26.34
CA THR A 9 -33.62 -55.48 -25.00
C THR A 9 -32.90 -54.62 -23.96
N VAL A 10 -33.48 -53.71 -23.13
CA VAL A 10 -34.77 -53.58 -22.40
C VAL A 10 -34.76 -54.25 -21.01
N ASP A 11 -34.45 -53.43 -19.99
CA ASP A 11 -35.11 -53.28 -18.66
C ASP A 11 -34.25 -52.35 -17.77
N GLY A 12 -34.78 -51.39 -17.01
CA GLY A 12 -36.16 -50.88 -16.95
C GLY A 12 -36.30 -49.70 -15.95
N GLU A 13 -37.27 -48.81 -16.24
CA GLU A 13 -38.02 -47.93 -15.30
C GLU A 13 -37.23 -46.87 -14.46
N ALA A 14 -37.38 -45.55 -14.69
CA ALA A 14 -38.52 -44.64 -14.43
C ALA A 14 -38.53 -44.09 -12.96
N GLU A 15 -39.04 -42.90 -12.64
CA GLU A 15 -39.93 -41.98 -13.38
C GLU A 15 -39.39 -40.53 -13.48
N GLU A 16 -39.88 -39.81 -14.48
CA GLU A 16 -39.78 -38.35 -14.62
C GLU A 16 -41.17 -37.74 -14.30
N MET A 17 -41.24 -36.65 -13.53
CA MET A 17 -42.47 -35.87 -13.40
C MET A 17 -42.19 -34.37 -13.41
N ASP A 18 -42.36 -33.79 -14.59
CA ASP A 18 -42.36 -32.35 -14.84
C ASP A 18 -43.50 -31.61 -14.11
N ARG A 19 -43.20 -30.40 -13.62
CA ARG A 19 -44.18 -29.33 -13.39
C ARG A 19 -43.53 -27.96 -13.22
N GLU A 20 -43.50 -27.19 -14.31
CA GLU A 20 -43.22 -25.75 -14.27
C GLU A 20 -44.27 -24.93 -13.48
N LEU A 21 -43.95 -23.64 -13.29
CA LEU A 21 -44.83 -22.54 -12.85
C LEU A 21 -45.31 -22.56 -11.38
N LEU A 22 -44.52 -21.93 -10.51
CA LEU A 22 -44.75 -20.51 -10.15
C LEU A 22 -43.44 -19.93 -9.58
N GLY A 23 -43.09 -18.71 -9.97
CA GLY A 23 -41.77 -18.15 -9.68
C GLY A 23 -41.71 -17.29 -8.40
N ASP A 24 -40.50 -17.13 -7.86
CA ASP A 24 -40.12 -15.92 -7.12
C ASP A 24 -38.69 -15.49 -7.52
N THR A 25 -38.43 -14.19 -7.46
CA THR A 25 -37.26 -13.55 -8.08
C THR A 25 -36.13 -13.37 -7.07
N HIS A 26 -35.48 -14.46 -6.69
CA HIS A 26 -34.29 -14.36 -5.85
C HIS A 26 -33.13 -13.69 -6.59
N LEU A 27 -32.88 -12.44 -6.21
CA LEU A 27 -31.81 -11.59 -6.72
C LEU A 27 -30.46 -12.30 -6.58
N ARG A 28 -29.71 -12.37 -7.67
CA ARG A 28 -28.36 -12.94 -7.71
C ARG A 28 -27.38 -11.98 -7.02
N GLU A 29 -27.20 -12.16 -5.72
CA GLU A 29 -26.19 -11.41 -4.95
C GLU A 29 -24.79 -11.57 -5.56
N PRO A 30 -23.99 -10.49 -5.67
CA PRO A 30 -22.58 -10.59 -6.04
C PRO A 30 -21.80 -11.43 -5.00
N PRO A 31 -20.82 -12.25 -5.41
CA PRO A 31 -20.12 -13.14 -4.49
C PRO A 31 -19.30 -12.36 -3.44
N LEU A 32 -19.46 -12.74 -2.17
CA LEU A 32 -19.06 -12.00 -0.96
C LEU A 32 -17.53 -11.83 -0.72
N TYR A 33 -16.69 -11.93 -1.74
CA TYR A 33 -15.23 -11.81 -1.61
C TYR A 33 -14.74 -10.40 -1.22
N SER A 34 -15.53 -9.35 -1.44
CA SER A 34 -15.11 -7.96 -1.24
C SER A 34 -14.94 -7.54 0.22
N SER A 35 -15.57 -8.23 1.19
CA SER A 35 -15.65 -7.75 2.58
C SER A 35 -14.45 -8.12 3.45
N HIS A 36 -13.79 -9.25 3.19
CA HIS A 36 -12.82 -9.84 4.14
C HIS A 36 -11.45 -9.14 4.19
N PHE A 37 -11.14 -8.23 3.26
CA PHE A 37 -9.82 -7.60 3.15
C PHE A 37 -9.84 -6.07 3.26
N GLN A 38 -11.02 -5.44 3.36
CA GLN A 38 -11.14 -4.01 3.70
C GLN A 38 -10.59 -3.76 5.11
N GLY A 39 -9.36 -3.24 5.20
CA GLY A 39 -8.62 -3.00 6.44
C GLY A 39 -7.30 -3.76 6.58
N MET A 40 -6.98 -4.74 5.71
CA MET A 40 -5.68 -5.42 5.73
C MET A 40 -4.59 -4.72 4.90
N VAL A 41 -4.99 -3.89 3.93
CA VAL A 41 -4.11 -3.00 3.16
C VAL A 41 -4.56 -1.55 3.36
N ARG A 42 -3.61 -0.61 3.35
CA ARG A 42 -3.94 0.82 3.41
C ARG A 42 -4.19 1.33 2.00
N GLN A 43 -5.11 2.27 1.88
CA GLN A 43 -5.57 2.84 0.63
C GLN A 43 -5.52 4.38 0.73
N LYS A 44 -5.01 5.05 -0.30
CA LYS A 44 -5.13 6.50 -0.49
C LYS A 44 -5.61 6.77 -1.91
N ALA A 45 -6.61 7.62 -2.08
CA ALA A 45 -7.15 8.00 -3.38
C ALA A 45 -7.27 9.52 -3.49
N TYR A 46 -6.73 10.08 -4.56
CA TYR A 46 -6.69 11.50 -4.83
C TYR A 46 -7.10 11.81 -6.27
N ILE A 47 -7.63 13.01 -6.50
CA ILE A 47 -7.85 13.58 -7.83
C ILE A 47 -7.12 14.93 -7.93
N PHE A 48 -6.54 15.21 -9.08
CA PHE A 48 -5.77 16.41 -9.39
C PHE A 48 -6.45 17.19 -10.51
N ASP A 49 -6.51 18.52 -10.38
CA ASP A 49 -7.15 19.41 -11.36
C ASP A 49 -6.27 19.77 -12.57
N GLY A 50 -4.99 19.38 -12.53
CA GLY A 50 -3.96 19.75 -13.51
C GLY A 50 -3.51 21.22 -13.46
N HIS A 51 -4.03 22.03 -12.54
CA HIS A 51 -3.62 23.41 -12.32
C HIS A 51 -2.75 23.58 -11.07
N GLY A 52 -2.86 22.66 -10.10
CA GLY A 52 -2.03 22.58 -8.90
C GLY A 52 -2.82 22.39 -7.60
N ASN A 53 -4.08 21.98 -7.68
CA ASN A 53 -4.89 21.58 -6.53
C ASN A 53 -5.15 20.07 -6.59
N PHE A 54 -5.40 19.47 -5.42
CA PHE A 54 -5.81 18.08 -5.31
C PHE A 54 -6.92 17.93 -4.26
N TYR A 55 -7.69 16.85 -4.37
CA TYR A 55 -8.75 16.52 -3.42
C TYR A 55 -8.68 15.03 -3.08
N ASN A 56 -9.10 14.67 -1.86
CA ASN A 56 -9.35 13.27 -1.51
C ASN A 56 -10.53 12.74 -2.33
N LYS A 57 -10.39 11.54 -2.91
CA LYS A 57 -11.39 10.91 -3.77
C LYS A 57 -11.84 9.58 -3.16
N GLU A 58 -13.07 9.16 -3.42
CA GLU A 58 -13.56 7.84 -3.00
C GLU A 58 -12.85 6.71 -3.76
N TRP A 59 -12.79 5.50 -3.20
CA TRP A 59 -12.16 4.35 -3.83
C TRP A 59 -13.05 3.72 -4.92
N ASP A 60 -13.23 4.45 -6.02
CA ASP A 60 -14.08 4.07 -7.16
C ASP A 60 -13.30 3.52 -8.37
N LEU A 61 -11.97 3.72 -8.39
CA LEU A 61 -11.06 3.38 -9.50
C LEU A 61 -11.46 3.97 -10.87
N ALA A 62 -12.28 5.03 -10.87
CA ALA A 62 -12.70 5.75 -12.07
C ALA A 62 -11.66 6.80 -12.49
N GLU A 63 -11.21 6.73 -13.74
CA GLU A 63 -10.23 7.67 -14.29
C GLU A 63 -10.76 9.13 -14.33
N GLY A 64 -9.84 10.09 -14.27
CA GLY A 64 -10.19 11.52 -14.33
C GLY A 64 -10.83 11.93 -15.67
N ARG A 65 -11.49 13.09 -15.71
CA ARG A 65 -12.13 13.62 -16.93
C ARG A 65 -11.44 14.86 -17.44
N ASP A 66 -11.45 15.04 -18.75
CA ASP A 66 -10.88 16.19 -19.45
C ASP A 66 -9.40 16.43 -19.07
N ASN A 67 -9.12 17.41 -18.20
CA ASN A 67 -7.77 17.75 -17.72
C ASN A 67 -7.44 17.14 -16.33
N GLU A 68 -8.42 16.51 -15.68
CA GLU A 68 -8.24 15.86 -14.38
C GLU A 68 -7.56 14.50 -14.52
N PHE A 69 -6.79 14.11 -13.50
CA PHE A 69 -6.25 12.75 -13.38
C PHE A 69 -6.32 12.26 -11.93
N CYS A 70 -6.46 10.95 -11.76
CA CYS A 70 -6.60 10.32 -10.45
C CYS A 70 -5.33 9.56 -10.04
N TRP A 71 -5.09 9.47 -8.73
CA TRP A 71 -4.04 8.62 -8.15
C TRP A 71 -4.63 7.71 -7.08
N TYR A 72 -4.33 6.42 -7.19
CA TYR A 72 -4.67 5.41 -6.21
C TYR A 72 -3.39 4.75 -5.69
N HIS A 73 -3.24 4.68 -4.37
CA HIS A 73 -2.12 4.01 -3.70
C HIS A 73 -2.60 2.87 -2.80
N VAL A 74 -1.95 1.71 -2.88
CA VAL A 74 -2.16 0.57 -1.99
C VAL A 74 -0.85 0.23 -1.27
N GLU A 75 -0.82 0.34 0.06
CA GLU A 75 0.29 -0.17 0.89
C GLU A 75 0.01 -1.63 1.27
N LEU A 76 0.81 -2.56 0.75
CA LEU A 76 0.81 -3.97 1.17
C LEU A 76 1.62 -4.15 2.48
N PRO A 77 1.20 -5.02 3.41
CA PRO A 77 1.94 -5.24 4.65
C PRO A 77 3.27 -5.99 4.43
N LYS A 78 4.35 -5.59 5.14
CA LYS A 78 5.64 -6.33 5.16
C LYS A 78 5.61 -7.61 6.02
N VAL A 79 4.49 -8.35 5.99
CA VAL A 79 4.40 -9.66 6.63
C VAL A 79 5.13 -10.69 5.74
N ASN A 80 5.42 -11.88 6.27
CA ASN A 80 6.10 -12.97 5.55
C ASN A 80 5.19 -13.61 4.49
N GLU A 81 4.85 -12.84 3.45
CA GLU A 81 3.81 -13.17 2.49
C GLU A 81 4.31 -13.94 1.26
N LYS A 82 3.50 -14.93 0.87
CA LYS A 82 3.56 -15.53 -0.45
C LYS A 82 2.86 -14.59 -1.43
N LEU A 83 3.38 -14.45 -2.66
CA LEU A 83 2.78 -13.60 -3.71
C LEU A 83 1.27 -13.82 -3.92
N SER A 84 0.79 -15.04 -3.67
CA SER A 84 -0.64 -15.39 -3.73
C SER A 84 -1.52 -14.59 -2.77
N GLN A 85 -1.01 -14.22 -1.59
CA GLN A 85 -1.75 -13.49 -0.56
C GLN A 85 -1.81 -12.00 -0.90
N SER A 86 -0.68 -11.41 -1.26
CA SER A 86 -0.62 -10.02 -1.74
C SER A 86 -1.44 -9.83 -3.03
N ALA A 87 -1.49 -10.86 -3.91
CA ALA A 87 -2.39 -10.88 -5.05
C ALA A 87 -3.87 -11.00 -4.65
N GLN A 88 -4.23 -11.77 -3.62
CA GLN A 88 -5.60 -11.83 -3.10
C GLN A 88 -6.08 -10.48 -2.56
N TYR A 89 -5.24 -9.73 -1.84
CA TYR A 89 -5.61 -8.37 -1.41
C TYR A 89 -5.83 -7.44 -2.61
N LEU A 90 -4.92 -7.43 -3.60
CA LEU A 90 -5.12 -6.57 -4.77
C LEU A 90 -6.34 -6.99 -5.60
N ILE A 91 -6.66 -8.28 -5.72
CA ILE A 91 -7.90 -8.73 -6.35
C ILE A 91 -9.12 -8.17 -5.60
N GLY A 92 -9.13 -8.23 -4.27
CA GLY A 92 -10.22 -7.69 -3.45
C GLY A 92 -10.32 -6.15 -3.40
N VAL A 93 -9.36 -5.42 -3.98
CA VAL A 93 -9.24 -3.95 -3.89
C VAL A 93 -9.21 -3.27 -5.26
N LEU A 94 -8.80 -3.98 -6.32
CA LEU A 94 -8.64 -3.45 -7.69
C LEU A 94 -9.59 -4.08 -8.72
N CYS A 95 -10.29 -5.16 -8.39
CA CYS A 95 -11.18 -5.87 -9.32
C CYS A 95 -12.63 -5.94 -8.78
N PRO A 96 -13.63 -5.39 -9.50
CA PRO A 96 -13.52 -4.54 -10.70
C PRO A 96 -12.88 -3.17 -10.40
N PRO A 97 -12.42 -2.40 -11.42
CA PRO A 97 -12.54 -2.63 -12.85
C PRO A 97 -11.34 -3.36 -13.51
N LEU A 98 -10.21 -3.55 -12.82
CA LEU A 98 -8.98 -4.03 -13.44
C LEU A 98 -8.99 -5.54 -13.74
N LYS A 99 -8.30 -5.95 -14.81
CA LYS A 99 -8.17 -7.36 -15.17
C LYS A 99 -7.16 -8.03 -14.26
N LEU A 100 -7.32 -9.34 -14.07
CA LEU A 100 -6.35 -10.16 -13.34
C LEU A 100 -4.92 -10.06 -13.92
N GLN A 101 -4.79 -9.82 -15.23
CA GLN A 101 -3.49 -9.58 -15.88
C GLN A 101 -2.79 -8.30 -15.38
N ASP A 102 -3.51 -7.18 -15.23
CA ASP A 102 -2.96 -5.95 -14.66
C ASP A 102 -2.48 -6.21 -13.23
N ILE A 103 -3.33 -6.84 -12.42
CA ILE A 103 -3.08 -7.10 -10.99
C ILE A 103 -1.87 -8.03 -10.80
N LEU A 104 -1.76 -9.11 -11.59
CA LEU A 104 -0.58 -9.97 -11.57
C LEU A 104 0.68 -9.25 -12.08
N SER A 105 0.54 -8.31 -13.02
CA SER A 105 1.68 -7.50 -13.51
C SER A 105 2.21 -6.51 -12.47
N LEU A 106 1.39 -6.11 -11.48
CA LEU A 106 1.79 -5.28 -10.33
C LEU A 106 2.44 -6.10 -9.21
N VAL A 107 1.90 -7.29 -8.89
CA VAL A 107 2.38 -8.13 -7.75
C VAL A 107 3.62 -8.96 -8.09
N SER A 108 3.91 -9.21 -9.37
CA SER A 108 5.01 -10.08 -9.79
C SER A 108 6.39 -9.63 -9.28
N ASN A 109 7.24 -10.60 -8.91
CA ASN A 109 8.63 -10.36 -8.53
C ASN A 109 9.49 -9.79 -9.69
N GLY A 110 10.51 -9.01 -9.33
CA GLY A 110 11.54 -8.51 -10.24
C GLY A 110 11.20 -7.17 -10.91
N PRO A 111 12.20 -6.42 -11.40
CA PRO A 111 11.99 -5.16 -12.09
C PRO A 111 11.32 -5.38 -13.45
N PHE A 112 10.52 -4.41 -13.89
CA PHE A 112 9.78 -4.46 -15.15
C PHE A 112 9.46 -3.06 -15.66
N CYS A 113 9.37 -2.91 -16.98
CA CYS A 113 8.78 -1.74 -17.64
C CYS A 113 8.24 -2.18 -19.00
N GLY A 114 6.96 -1.92 -19.28
CA GLY A 114 6.31 -2.31 -20.53
C GLY A 114 4.81 -2.04 -20.50
N HIS A 115 4.14 -2.19 -21.65
CA HIS A 115 2.70 -1.94 -21.74
C HIS A 115 1.88 -3.20 -21.47
N VAL A 116 0.82 -3.06 -20.68
CA VAL A 116 -0.14 -4.12 -20.32
C VAL A 116 -1.54 -3.53 -20.45
N ASP A 117 -2.40 -4.17 -21.25
CA ASP A 117 -3.79 -3.74 -21.50
C ASP A 117 -3.96 -2.25 -21.88
N GLY A 118 -3.00 -1.70 -22.63
CA GLY A 118 -2.97 -0.29 -23.04
C GLY A 118 -2.35 0.67 -22.01
N ALA A 119 -2.19 0.27 -20.76
CA ALA A 119 -1.49 1.05 -19.73
C ALA A 119 0.02 0.80 -19.75
N LEU A 120 0.82 1.79 -19.36
CA LEU A 120 2.23 1.58 -19.02
C LEU A 120 2.31 0.98 -17.61
N VAL A 121 2.99 -0.17 -17.46
CA VAL A 121 3.25 -0.80 -16.17
C VAL A 121 4.76 -0.84 -15.91
N PHE A 122 5.17 -0.40 -14.72
CA PHE A 122 6.54 -0.56 -14.24
C PHE A 122 6.61 -1.11 -12.83
N ARG A 123 7.75 -1.75 -12.50
CA ARG A 123 8.08 -2.29 -11.18
C ARG A 123 9.53 -1.95 -10.85
N VAL A 124 9.75 -1.33 -9.69
CA VAL A 124 11.06 -1.08 -9.08
C VAL A 124 11.12 -1.88 -7.77
N ASN A 125 12.23 -2.59 -7.54
CA ASN A 125 12.41 -3.47 -6.39
C ASN A 125 13.83 -3.33 -5.85
N SER A 126 13.98 -3.18 -4.54
CA SER A 126 15.24 -3.50 -3.87
C SER A 126 15.49 -5.02 -3.90
N PRO A 127 16.74 -5.48 -3.72
CA PRO A 127 16.99 -6.85 -3.31
C PRO A 127 16.42 -7.15 -1.91
N GLY A 128 16.28 -8.43 -1.58
CA GLY A 128 15.95 -8.93 -0.25
C GLY A 128 14.56 -9.59 -0.10
N PRO A 129 14.34 -10.32 1.01
CA PRO A 129 13.08 -11.00 1.31
C PRO A 129 11.97 -10.00 1.72
N PRO A 130 10.70 -10.21 1.32
CA PRO A 130 9.62 -9.23 1.53
C PRO A 130 9.38 -8.77 2.99
N SER A 131 9.76 -9.59 3.97
CA SER A 131 9.65 -9.31 5.40
C SER A 131 10.86 -8.59 6.01
N SER A 132 11.85 -8.18 5.20
CA SER A 132 12.98 -7.39 5.67
C SER A 132 12.62 -5.91 5.72
N ASP A 133 12.98 -5.24 6.82
CA ASP A 133 12.82 -3.79 6.96
C ASP A 133 13.47 -3.03 5.81
N PHE A 134 14.61 -3.50 5.30
CA PHE A 134 15.35 -2.90 4.19
C PHE A 134 14.79 -3.26 2.80
N THR A 135 13.85 -4.19 2.69
CA THR A 135 13.26 -4.57 1.39
C THR A 135 12.07 -3.69 1.05
N PHE A 136 12.16 -2.95 -0.06
CA PHE A 136 11.10 -2.08 -0.55
C PHE A 136 10.87 -2.28 -2.04
N ARG A 137 9.61 -2.17 -2.44
CA ARG A 137 9.14 -2.43 -3.80
C ARG A 137 8.02 -1.46 -4.13
N ILE A 138 8.01 -0.95 -5.34
CA ILE A 138 6.90 -0.16 -5.86
C ILE A 138 6.56 -0.62 -7.29
N ALA A 139 5.27 -0.86 -7.50
CA ALA A 139 4.69 -1.14 -8.80
C ALA A 139 3.75 0.00 -9.19
N ALA A 140 3.65 0.30 -10.47
CA ALA A 140 2.76 1.33 -11.00
C ALA A 140 2.10 0.86 -12.29
N ARG A 141 0.81 1.18 -12.45
CA ARG A 141 0.05 1.16 -13.71
C ARG A 141 -0.34 2.60 -14.01
N VAL A 142 -0.08 3.05 -15.24
CA VAL A 142 -0.25 4.44 -15.69
C VAL A 142 -1.05 4.45 -16.99
N THR A 143 -2.19 5.15 -16.98
CA THR A 143 -2.98 5.52 -18.16
C THR A 143 -2.94 7.04 -18.35
N GLU A 144 -3.72 7.57 -19.31
CA GLU A 144 -3.75 9.00 -19.63
C GLU A 144 -4.32 9.85 -18.49
N ASN A 145 -5.32 9.34 -17.76
CA ASN A 145 -6.02 10.05 -16.67
C ASN A 145 -6.03 9.29 -15.33
N SER A 146 -5.21 8.24 -15.16
CA SER A 146 -5.12 7.49 -13.90
C SER A 146 -3.74 6.89 -13.63
N VAL A 147 -3.30 6.96 -12.38
CA VAL A 147 -2.11 6.31 -11.85
C VAL A 147 -2.51 5.41 -10.70
N ILE A 148 -2.13 4.13 -10.74
CA ILE A 148 -2.37 3.17 -9.67
C ILE A 148 -1.03 2.62 -9.23
N THR A 149 -0.67 2.84 -7.97
CA THR A 149 0.60 2.40 -7.39
C THR A 149 0.39 1.45 -6.22
N VAL A 150 1.29 0.48 -6.11
CA VAL A 150 1.29 -0.54 -5.06
C VAL A 150 2.68 -0.57 -4.44
N SER A 151 2.75 -0.39 -3.13
CA SER A 151 4.00 -0.41 -2.36
C SER A 151 4.07 -1.66 -1.47
N LEU A 152 5.29 -2.15 -1.20
CA LEU A 152 5.55 -3.12 -0.14
C LEU A 152 6.02 -2.39 1.11
N GLY A 153 5.12 -2.27 2.10
CA GLY A 153 5.27 -1.40 3.26
C GLY A 153 4.91 0.06 2.97
N ARG A 154 4.81 0.85 4.04
CA ARG A 154 4.56 2.30 3.98
C ARG A 154 5.68 3.00 3.20
N VAL A 155 5.31 4.03 2.43
CA VAL A 155 6.27 4.94 1.78
C VAL A 155 6.10 6.33 2.41
N PRO A 156 7.05 6.80 3.24
CA PRO A 156 7.09 8.18 3.73
C PRO A 156 7.15 9.18 2.56
N ARG A 157 6.74 10.43 2.79
CA ARG A 157 6.78 11.55 1.83
C ARG A 157 5.99 11.39 0.53
N LEU A 158 5.36 10.24 0.27
CA LEU A 158 4.64 9.98 -1.00
C LEU A 158 3.33 10.76 -1.13
N GLY A 159 2.67 11.06 0.00
CA GLY A 159 1.44 11.86 0.03
C GLY A 159 1.66 13.35 -0.17
N PHE A 160 0.57 14.06 -0.44
CA PHE A 160 0.54 15.52 -0.54
C PHE A 160 -0.13 16.12 0.69
N SER A 161 0.43 17.21 1.22
CA SER A 161 -0.18 17.99 2.29
C SER A 161 -1.00 19.14 1.72
N GLU A 162 -2.16 19.44 2.31
CA GLU A 162 -2.87 20.70 2.04
C GLU A 162 -2.11 21.84 2.72
N ILE A 163 -1.42 22.66 1.91
CA ILE A 163 -0.64 23.81 2.36
C ILE A 163 -1.56 24.78 3.14
N GLY A 164 -1.50 24.72 4.47
CA GLY A 164 -2.20 25.63 5.37
C GLY A 164 -2.85 24.98 6.60
N GLN A 165 -3.23 23.69 6.55
CA GLN A 165 -3.87 23.02 7.69
C GLN A 165 -2.85 22.47 8.71
N SER A 166 -1.95 23.34 9.18
CA SER A 166 -1.29 23.11 10.46
C SER A 166 -2.36 23.08 11.55
N LEU A 167 -2.41 21.98 12.32
CA LEU A 167 -3.31 21.84 13.48
C LEU A 167 -3.02 22.86 14.60
N LEU A 168 -1.94 23.65 14.45
CA LEU A 168 -1.48 24.71 15.35
C LEU A 168 -1.42 26.07 14.62
N SER A 169 -2.37 26.31 13.69
CA SER A 169 -2.53 27.60 12.98
C SER A 169 -2.86 28.75 13.95
N GLU A 170 -3.61 28.46 15.02
CA GLU A 170 -3.59 29.24 16.26
C GLU A 170 -2.64 28.56 17.26
N ILE A 171 -1.85 29.34 18.02
CA ILE A 171 -1.00 28.81 19.09
C ILE A 171 -1.89 28.49 20.31
N PRO A 172 -2.10 27.22 20.68
CA PRO A 172 -2.97 26.88 21.80
C PRO A 172 -2.24 27.12 23.12
N ARG A 173 -3.00 27.45 24.16
CA ARG A 173 -2.45 27.60 25.53
C ARG A 173 -2.61 26.31 26.30
N VAL A 174 -1.51 25.81 26.85
CA VAL A 174 -1.53 24.64 27.74
C VAL A 174 -2.07 25.05 29.11
N ASP A 175 -3.08 24.32 29.59
CA ASP A 175 -3.64 24.47 30.93
C ASP A 175 -2.58 24.10 31.99
N ASN A 176 -2.17 25.09 32.82
CA ASN A 176 -1.10 24.93 33.80
C ASN A 176 -1.69 24.91 35.23
N PRO A 177 -1.73 23.74 35.92
CA PRO A 177 -2.39 23.60 37.22
C PRO A 177 -1.71 24.37 38.36
N TYR A 178 -0.54 24.98 38.14
CA TYR A 178 0.18 25.76 39.15
C TYR A 178 -0.14 27.27 39.11
N LEU A 179 -0.91 27.77 38.14
CA LEU A 179 -1.24 29.19 37.98
C LEU A 179 -2.73 29.49 38.20
N GLY A 180 -3.23 29.21 39.41
CA GLY A 180 -4.57 29.62 39.83
C GLY A 180 -4.68 31.12 40.08
N GLY A 181 -5.07 31.92 39.07
CA GLY A 181 -5.26 33.36 39.25
C GLY A 181 -5.84 34.11 38.03
N GLU A 182 -7.13 34.45 38.12
CA GLU A 182 -7.86 35.51 37.41
C GLU A 182 -8.00 35.44 35.86
N GLN A 183 -9.18 35.85 35.39
CA GLN A 183 -9.58 35.81 33.98
C GLN A 183 -9.09 37.04 33.20
N LYS A 184 -8.78 36.86 31.90
CA LYS A 184 -9.03 37.88 30.87
C LYS A 184 -9.52 37.26 29.57
N GLU A 185 -10.43 37.95 28.91
CA GLU A 185 -10.88 37.63 27.55
C GLU A 185 -9.70 37.70 26.57
N GLY A 186 -9.48 36.59 25.88
CA GLY A 186 -8.56 36.48 24.76
C GLY A 186 -8.90 35.21 24.02
N GLY A 187 -9.49 35.34 22.82
CA GLY A 187 -9.95 34.20 22.02
C GLY A 187 -8.77 33.39 21.51
N GLY A 188 -8.39 32.35 22.26
CA GLY A 188 -7.39 31.37 21.88
C GLY A 188 -7.66 30.07 22.60
N ILE A 189 -7.50 28.95 21.89
CA ILE A 189 -7.90 27.62 22.37
C ILE A 189 -7.02 27.21 23.57
N VAL A 190 -7.65 26.85 24.69
CA VAL A 190 -6.98 26.24 25.85
C VAL A 190 -7.06 24.73 25.70
N ILE A 191 -5.90 24.06 25.73
CA ILE A 191 -5.78 22.59 25.63
C ILE A 191 -5.11 22.02 26.87
N LYS A 192 -5.44 20.78 27.20
CA LYS A 192 -4.78 20.03 28.28
C LYS A 192 -3.46 19.45 27.79
N GLU A 193 -2.53 19.21 28.68
CA GLU A 193 -1.19 18.66 28.39
C GLU A 193 -1.26 17.38 27.53
N HIS A 194 -2.09 16.40 27.88
CA HIS A 194 -2.30 15.17 27.09
C HIS A 194 -2.93 15.41 25.70
N VAL A 195 -3.64 16.53 25.49
CA VAL A 195 -4.13 16.92 24.16
C VAL A 195 -3.00 17.53 23.35
N LEU A 196 -2.06 18.26 23.98
CA LEU A 196 -0.83 18.69 23.31
C LEU A 196 0.06 17.49 22.96
N GLU A 197 0.26 16.53 23.87
CA GLU A 197 1.03 15.30 23.58
C GLU A 197 0.41 14.51 22.41
N PHE A 198 -0.92 14.35 22.41
CA PHE A 198 -1.64 13.70 21.30
C PHE A 198 -1.52 14.49 19.99
N LEU A 199 -1.65 15.82 20.02
CA LEU A 199 -1.48 16.68 18.85
C LEU A 199 -0.04 16.62 18.33
N LEU A 200 0.99 16.67 19.19
CA LEU A 200 2.39 16.52 18.79
C LEU A 200 2.65 15.15 18.16
N THR A 201 2.09 14.08 18.73
CA THR A 201 2.17 12.72 18.18
C THR A 201 1.48 12.62 16.80
N MET A 202 0.35 13.31 16.60
CA MET A 202 -0.36 13.41 15.32
C MET A 202 0.33 14.33 14.30
N ASN A 203 1.04 15.37 14.76
CA ASN A 203 1.67 16.38 13.89
C ASN A 203 2.97 15.89 13.24
N HIS A 204 3.35 14.62 13.46
CA HIS A 204 4.30 13.87 12.64
C HIS A 204 3.64 13.41 11.33
N SER A 205 3.12 14.35 10.54
CA SER A 205 2.76 14.07 9.15
C SER A 205 4.05 13.82 8.37
N GLU A 206 4.24 12.56 7.95
CA GLU A 206 5.30 12.19 6.99
C GLU A 206 4.95 12.63 5.56
N GLU A 207 3.86 13.38 5.36
CA GLU A 207 3.58 14.09 4.10
C GLU A 207 4.46 15.34 4.01
N ALA A 208 5.37 15.36 3.03
CA ALA A 208 6.24 16.51 2.80
C ALA A 208 5.49 17.65 2.09
N ASP A 209 6.09 18.84 2.11
CA ASP A 209 5.65 20.05 1.38
C ASP A 209 5.92 19.89 -0.13
N ASN A 210 5.24 18.91 -0.73
CA ASN A 210 5.44 18.44 -2.08
C ASN A 210 4.65 19.32 -3.07
N PRO A 211 5.25 19.82 -4.16
CA PRO A 211 4.53 20.58 -5.17
C PRO A 211 3.50 19.70 -5.88
N VAL A 212 2.23 20.10 -5.82
CA VAL A 212 1.10 19.34 -6.37
C VAL A 212 1.27 19.10 -7.88
N PRO A 213 1.26 17.83 -8.35
CA PRO A 213 1.41 17.49 -9.75
C PRO A 213 0.37 18.14 -10.66
N LYS A 214 0.82 18.60 -11.84
CA LYS A 214 -0.04 19.22 -12.87
C LYS A 214 -0.31 18.30 -14.07
N SER A 215 0.25 17.11 -14.06
CA SER A 215 0.02 16.04 -15.04
C SER A 215 0.37 14.68 -14.46
N VAL A 216 -0.13 13.61 -15.08
CA VAL A 216 0.31 12.23 -14.81
C VAL A 216 1.82 12.09 -14.88
N SER A 217 2.50 12.75 -15.83
CA SER A 217 3.96 12.73 -15.94
C SER A 217 4.66 13.36 -14.73
N ASN A 218 4.13 14.46 -14.18
CA ASN A 218 4.67 15.05 -12.96
C ASN A 218 4.46 14.15 -11.74
N LEU A 219 3.30 13.47 -11.67
CA LEU A 219 2.99 12.54 -10.59
C LEU A 219 3.90 11.29 -10.63
N VAL A 220 4.16 10.73 -11.81
CA VAL A 220 5.10 9.60 -11.98
C VAL A 220 6.52 9.99 -11.59
N VAL A 221 6.97 11.20 -11.94
CA VAL A 221 8.28 11.73 -11.49
C VAL A 221 8.31 11.86 -9.96
N HIS A 222 7.33 12.53 -9.34
CA HIS A 222 7.21 12.64 -7.88
C HIS A 222 7.27 11.28 -7.16
N ILE A 223 6.55 10.28 -7.66
CA ILE A 223 6.52 8.92 -7.12
C ILE A 223 7.90 8.25 -7.19
N LEU A 224 8.63 8.43 -8.31
CA LEU A 224 9.96 7.85 -8.50
C LEU A 224 11.02 8.56 -7.67
N ASP A 225 11.02 9.89 -7.64
CA ASP A 225 11.96 10.70 -6.85
C ASP A 225 11.77 10.39 -5.35
N THR A 226 10.52 10.39 -4.86
CA THR A 226 10.21 9.99 -3.47
C THR A 226 10.70 8.57 -3.14
N HIS A 227 10.57 7.63 -4.08
CA HIS A 227 11.05 6.26 -3.89
C HIS A 227 12.58 6.19 -3.83
N VAL A 228 13.28 6.99 -4.64
CA VAL A 228 14.75 7.11 -4.64
C VAL A 228 15.25 7.77 -3.35
N ASP A 229 14.59 8.81 -2.86
CA ASP A 229 14.93 9.44 -1.57
C ASP A 229 14.71 8.47 -0.41
N HIS A 230 13.60 7.71 -0.42
CA HIS A 230 13.37 6.69 0.60
C HIS A 230 14.46 5.61 0.56
N LEU A 231 14.90 5.16 -0.62
CA LEU A 231 16.02 4.22 -0.75
C LEU A 231 17.34 4.78 -0.19
N GLN A 232 17.58 6.09 -0.27
CA GLN A 232 18.73 6.73 0.38
C GLN A 232 18.62 6.70 1.92
N ASP A 233 17.45 6.99 2.48
CA ASP A 233 17.22 6.87 3.94
C ASP A 233 17.45 5.43 4.43
N ILE A 234 17.00 4.43 3.64
CA ILE A 234 17.14 3.00 3.95
C ILE A 234 18.61 2.56 3.90
N VAL A 235 19.39 3.03 2.93
CA VAL A 235 20.84 2.78 2.85
C VAL A 235 21.56 3.43 4.03
N THR A 236 21.24 4.68 4.36
CA THR A 236 21.80 5.39 5.53
C THR A 236 21.50 4.66 6.84
N LYS A 237 20.26 4.14 7.01
CA LYS A 237 19.91 3.30 8.16
C LYS A 237 20.73 2.01 8.20
N LEU A 238 20.92 1.34 7.06
CA LEU A 238 21.69 0.11 6.97
C LEU A 238 23.17 0.34 7.34
N GLU A 239 23.75 1.45 6.91
CA GLU A 239 25.11 1.87 7.31
C GLU A 239 25.18 2.07 8.83
N MET A 240 24.25 2.82 9.43
CA MET A 240 24.19 3.01 10.90
C MET A 240 23.97 1.70 11.68
N ASP A 241 23.13 0.79 11.17
CA ASP A 241 22.91 -0.52 11.78
C ASP A 241 24.15 -1.42 11.66
N LEU A 242 24.96 -1.29 10.60
CA LEU A 242 26.23 -2.00 10.44
C LEU A 242 27.33 -1.43 11.36
N ASP A 243 27.49 -0.11 11.43
CA ASP A 243 28.41 0.58 12.37
C ASP A 243 28.11 0.16 13.82
N SER A 244 26.82 0.04 14.17
CA SER A 244 26.36 -0.43 15.48
C SER A 244 26.74 -1.88 15.75
N VAL A 245 26.76 -2.75 14.73
CA VAL A 245 27.20 -4.15 14.85
C VAL A 245 28.72 -4.26 14.95
N GLU A 246 29.48 -3.50 14.16
CA GLU A 246 30.95 -3.44 14.26
C GLU A 246 31.37 -2.97 15.67
N LEU A 247 30.79 -1.88 16.15
CA LEU A 247 31.04 -1.35 17.49
C LEU A 247 30.61 -2.32 18.62
N GLN A 248 29.68 -3.24 18.37
CA GLN A 248 29.34 -4.32 19.30
C GLN A 248 30.35 -5.49 19.25
N MET A 249 30.90 -5.80 18.07
CA MET A 249 31.94 -6.81 17.89
C MET A 249 33.27 -6.38 18.54
N ASP A 250 33.69 -5.12 18.35
CA ASP A 250 34.88 -4.54 19.00
C ASP A 250 34.80 -4.58 20.53
N LYS A 251 33.63 -4.29 21.09
CA LYS A 251 33.37 -4.44 22.54
C LYS A 251 33.33 -5.91 22.96
N GLY A 252 32.90 -6.79 22.06
CA GLY A 252 32.83 -8.23 22.25
C GLY A 252 34.20 -8.88 22.47
N ASP A 253 35.21 -8.54 21.66
CA ASP A 253 36.54 -9.18 21.72
C ASP A 253 37.29 -8.89 23.04
N SER A 254 36.81 -7.95 23.86
CA SER A 254 37.25 -7.76 25.26
C SER A 254 36.77 -8.86 26.23
N THR A 255 35.86 -9.75 25.79
CA THR A 255 35.29 -10.85 26.61
C THR A 255 35.15 -12.19 25.89
N TRP A 256 35.04 -12.21 24.56
CA TRP A 256 34.90 -13.43 23.76
C TRP A 256 36.23 -14.16 23.46
N GLY A 257 37.34 -13.72 24.07
CA GLY A 257 38.66 -14.36 23.97
C GLY A 257 38.75 -15.81 24.48
N ALA A 258 37.64 -16.42 24.90
CA ALA A 258 37.55 -17.82 25.28
C ALA A 258 36.30 -18.51 24.68
N SER A 259 36.54 -19.38 23.69
CA SER A 259 35.66 -20.50 23.31
C SER A 259 34.38 -20.23 22.50
N ILE A 260 34.49 -19.65 21.29
CA ILE A 260 33.54 -19.93 20.19
C ILE A 260 34.31 -20.53 19.00
N SER A 261 33.76 -21.59 18.40
CA SER A 261 34.36 -22.25 17.24
C SER A 261 33.91 -21.63 15.91
N THR A 262 34.72 -21.80 14.86
CA THR A 262 34.55 -21.13 13.55
C THR A 262 33.19 -21.38 12.88
N SER A 263 32.47 -22.44 13.24
CA SER A 263 31.17 -22.80 12.63
C SER A 263 30.06 -21.77 12.88
N GLU A 264 30.06 -21.07 14.03
CA GLU A 264 28.96 -20.15 14.35
C GLU A 264 29.02 -18.84 13.55
N ARG A 265 30.23 -18.43 13.13
CA ARG A 265 30.43 -17.25 12.25
C ARG A 265 29.79 -17.46 10.87
N GLU A 266 29.83 -18.68 10.31
CA GLU A 266 29.12 -18.99 9.05
C GLU A 266 27.59 -18.89 9.19
N VAL A 267 27.04 -19.34 10.32
CA VAL A 267 25.59 -19.35 10.54
C VAL A 267 25.04 -17.93 10.62
N PHE A 268 25.78 -17.01 11.25
CA PHE A 268 25.38 -15.61 11.31
C PHE A 268 25.42 -14.93 9.93
N PHE A 269 26.49 -15.15 9.15
CA PHE A 269 26.62 -14.58 7.81
C PHE A 269 25.54 -15.12 6.84
N LYS A 270 25.23 -16.41 6.91
CA LYS A 270 24.12 -17.03 6.15
C LYS A 270 22.73 -16.50 6.54
N ARG A 271 22.60 -15.80 7.67
CA ARG A 271 21.35 -15.19 8.15
C ARG A 271 21.17 -13.72 7.77
N LEU A 272 22.22 -13.08 7.25
CA LEU A 272 22.23 -11.69 6.78
C LEU A 272 22.12 -11.58 5.24
N VAL A 273 22.34 -12.70 4.53
CA VAL A 273 22.52 -12.75 3.05
C VAL A 273 21.46 -13.65 2.38
N CYS A 274 20.37 -14.01 3.07
CA CYS A 274 19.28 -14.87 2.58
C CYS A 274 17.90 -14.36 3.01
#